data_AF-A0A427YRT9-F1
#
_entry.id   AF-A0A427YRT9-F1
#
_cell.length_a   1.000
_cell.length_b   1.000
_cell.length_c   1.000
_cell.angle_alpha   90.00
_cell.angle_beta   90.00
_cell.angle_gamma   90.00
#
_symmetry.space_group_name_H-M   'P 1'
#
loop_
_entity.id
_entity.type
_entity.pdbx_description
1 polymer ?
#
loop_
_entity_poly.entity_id
_entity_poly.type
_entity_poly.pdbx_seq_one_letter_code
_entity_poly.pdbx_strand_id
1 'polypeptide(L)'
;MIVVGRIGLQRRAGAALPLATTYELLPIQQPVRGRSLQTETLRRGWPCLSPPLVFQLTVYDRHGRPVPIDHPELSRRLVHMTMQVDLVSPDGLERRAQMLVPTVAPGSRLSPTESGSSSSRANHVSVRTVLGSTFRCVQTLSVDNRRGLFFLFPDLE
;
A
#
# COMPACT_ATOMS: atom_id res chain seq x y z
N MET A 1 -0.07 -11.91 6.36
CA MET A 1 -0.58 -10.86 5.45
C MET A 1 0.62 -10.22 4.80
N ILE A 2 0.72 -10.20 3.46
CA ILE A 2 1.85 -9.55 2.77
C ILE A 2 1.33 -8.28 2.11
N VAL A 3 2.02 -7.18 2.36
CA VAL A 3 1.76 -5.90 1.70
C VAL A 3 2.88 -5.66 0.71
N VAL A 4 2.55 -5.55 -0.58
CA VAL A 4 3.53 -5.26 -1.63
C VAL A 4 3.42 -3.81 -2.03
N GLY A 5 4.55 -3.13 -2.02
CA GLY A 5 4.68 -1.76 -2.47
C GLY A 5 5.08 -1.66 -3.93
N ARG A 6 4.56 -0.66 -4.63
CA ARG A 6 4.89 -0.31 -6.01
C ARG A 6 5.23 1.18 -6.07
N ILE A 7 6.33 1.51 -6.74
CA ILE A 7 6.69 2.91 -7.00
C ILE A 7 5.98 3.38 -8.27
N GLY A 8 5.25 4.48 -8.14
CA GLY A 8 4.73 5.25 -9.26
C GLY A 8 5.50 6.56 -9.39
N LEU A 9 6.02 6.81 -10.59
CA LEU A 9 6.63 8.09 -10.95
C LEU A 9 5.65 8.80 -11.88
N GLN A 10 5.00 9.87 -11.41
CA GLN A 10 4.14 10.67 -12.29
C GLN A 10 5.05 11.46 -13.24
N ARG A 11 5.27 10.91 -14.44
CA ARG A 11 6.04 11.58 -15.50
C ARG A 11 5.26 12.79 -16.00
N ARG A 12 5.77 13.99 -15.73
CA ARG A 12 5.41 15.17 -16.51
C ARG A 12 6.15 15.08 -17.85
N ALA A 13 5.43 15.12 -18.96
CA ALA A 13 6.00 15.12 -20.30
C ALA A 13 6.91 16.35 -20.48
N GLY A 14 8.21 16.12 -20.69
CA GLY A 14 9.18 17.19 -20.95
C GLY A 14 10.48 17.01 -20.16
N ALA A 15 11.35 16.14 -20.67
CA ALA A 15 12.81 16.05 -20.47
C ALA A 15 13.25 14.58 -20.36
N ALA A 16 13.63 13.99 -21.50
CA ALA A 16 14.42 12.77 -21.51
C ALA A 16 15.87 13.14 -21.17
N LEU A 17 16.31 12.85 -19.95
CA LEU A 17 17.73 12.88 -19.57
C LEU A 17 18.23 11.47 -19.27
N PRO A 18 19.48 11.14 -19.64
CA PRO A 18 20.02 9.78 -19.68
C PRO A 18 20.59 9.36 -18.32
N LEU A 19 19.78 9.41 -17.26
CA LEU A 19 20.10 8.71 -16.03
C LEU A 19 19.33 7.40 -16.03
N ALA A 20 19.95 6.33 -16.53
CA ALA A 20 19.55 4.99 -16.16
C ALA A 20 19.65 4.93 -14.64
N THR A 21 18.50 5.04 -13.99
CA THR A 21 18.39 5.18 -12.54
C THR A 21 17.70 3.94 -12.04
N THR A 22 18.44 3.06 -11.39
CA THR A 22 17.85 1.88 -10.76
C THR A 22 17.32 2.30 -9.40
N TYR A 23 16.10 1.86 -9.07
CA TYR A 23 15.48 2.10 -7.77
C TYR A 23 15.47 0.80 -7.01
N GLU A 24 15.98 0.83 -5.78
CA GLU A 24 15.89 -0.29 -4.85
C GLU A 24 14.98 0.11 -3.69
N LEU A 25 14.04 -0.76 -3.37
CA LEU A 25 13.17 -0.63 -2.22
C LEU A 25 13.51 -1.70 -1.20
N LEU A 26 13.86 -1.26 0.01
CA LEU A 26 14.10 -2.15 1.13
C LEU A 26 13.01 -1.96 2.19
N PRO A 27 12.24 -3.00 2.55
CA PRO A 27 11.36 -2.92 3.71
C PRO A 27 12.21 -2.88 4.99
N ILE A 28 12.24 -1.74 5.68
CA ILE A 28 12.95 -1.63 6.97
C ILE A 28 12.03 -2.14 8.10
N GLN A 29 10.73 -1.86 7.99
CA GLN A 29 9.77 -2.24 9.00
C GLN A 29 8.53 -2.81 8.33
N GLN A 30 8.10 -3.99 8.78
CA GLN A 30 6.92 -4.67 8.27
C GLN A 30 5.88 -4.85 9.38
N PRO A 31 4.59 -4.73 9.06
CA PRO A 31 3.53 -5.01 10.02
C PRO A 31 3.50 -6.51 10.32
N VAL A 32 3.58 -6.85 11.60
CA VAL A 32 3.58 -8.24 12.09
C VAL A 32 2.19 -8.64 12.58
N ARG A 33 1.42 -7.68 13.06
CA ARG A 33 0.08 -7.85 13.60
C ARG A 33 -0.86 -6.84 12.99
N GLY A 34 -2.11 -7.26 12.81
CA GLY A 34 -3.15 -6.38 12.34
C GLY A 34 -4.52 -6.73 12.90
N ARG A 35 -5.40 -5.73 13.03
CA ARG A 35 -6.79 -5.92 13.46
C ARG A 35 -7.71 -5.92 12.24
N SER A 36 -8.49 -6.98 12.07
CA SER A 36 -9.53 -7.02 11.03
C SER A 36 -10.63 -6.01 11.33
N LEU A 37 -10.99 -5.22 10.34
CA LEU A 37 -11.97 -4.13 10.48
C LEU A 37 -13.40 -4.53 10.10
N GLN A 38 -13.64 -5.79 9.74
CA GLN A 38 -14.94 -6.26 9.26
C GLN A 38 -15.52 -5.25 8.24
N THR A 39 -16.58 -4.53 8.62
CA THR A 39 -17.21 -3.45 7.85
C THR A 39 -17.16 -2.09 8.54
N GLU A 40 -16.56 -1.99 9.73
CA GLU A 40 -16.50 -0.76 10.52
C GLU A 40 -15.22 0.01 10.20
N THR A 41 -15.33 1.31 9.98
CA THR A 41 -14.15 2.18 9.91
C THR A 41 -13.55 2.34 11.30
N LEU A 42 -12.21 2.29 11.41
CA LEU A 42 -11.60 2.44 12.72
C LEU A 42 -11.87 3.81 13.33
N ARG A 43 -12.05 3.79 14.65
CA ARG A 43 -11.98 5.01 15.45
C ARG A 43 -10.53 5.51 15.45
N ARG A 44 -10.35 6.81 15.23
CA ARG A 44 -9.05 7.51 15.28
C ARG A 44 -8.22 7.06 16.50
N GLY A 45 -6.95 6.75 16.28
CA GLY A 45 -5.96 6.52 17.35
C GLY A 45 -5.56 5.07 17.62
N TRP A 46 -6.07 4.09 16.86
CA TRP A 46 -5.65 2.69 16.98
C TRP A 46 -4.99 2.24 15.67
N PRO A 47 -3.67 1.95 15.66
CA PRO A 47 -3.00 1.48 14.45
C PRO A 47 -3.49 0.06 14.14
N CYS A 48 -4.17 -0.07 13.02
CA CYS A 48 -4.72 -1.33 12.50
C CYS A 48 -3.62 -2.28 12.12
N LEU A 49 -2.46 -1.77 11.71
CA LEU A 49 -1.24 -2.53 11.45
C LEU A 49 -0.12 -2.04 12.35
N SER A 50 0.53 -2.98 13.06
CA SER A 50 1.63 -2.68 13.99
C SER A 50 2.78 -3.68 13.82
N PRO A 51 4.05 -3.22 13.79
CA PRO A 51 4.46 -1.83 13.64
C PRO A 51 4.10 -1.28 12.22
N PRO A 52 4.13 0.05 11.99
CA PRO A 52 3.72 0.59 10.69
C PRO A 52 4.67 0.16 9.56
N LEU A 53 4.16 0.11 8.34
CA LEU A 53 4.96 -0.31 7.18
C LEU A 53 5.90 0.83 6.75
N VAL A 54 7.19 0.54 6.67
CA VAL A 54 8.23 1.52 6.30
C VAL A 54 9.17 0.91 5.26
N PHE A 55 9.36 1.63 4.16
CA PHE A 55 10.33 1.30 3.12
C PHE A 55 11.41 2.37 3.01
N GLN A 56 12.65 1.96 2.81
CA GLN A 56 13.72 2.82 2.33
C GLN A 56 13.80 2.76 0.81
N LEU A 57 14.04 3.91 0.20
CA LEU A 57 14.40 4.01 -1.20
C LEU A 57 15.88 4.31 -1.34
N THR A 58 16.58 3.48 -2.09
CA THR A 58 17.93 3.76 -2.57
C THR A 58 17.88 3.96 -4.08
N VAL A 59 18.51 5.03 -4.54
CA VAL A 59 18.53 5.40 -5.96
C VAL A 59 19.95 5.24 -6.46
N TYR A 60 20.14 4.47 -7.52
CA TYR A 60 21.45 4.21 -8.11
C TYR A 60 21.61 4.91 -9.45
N ASP A 61 22.83 5.37 -9.74
CA ASP A 61 23.20 5.90 -11.05
C ASP A 61 23.41 4.78 -12.09
N ARG A 62 23.76 5.17 -13.31
CA ARG A 62 24.07 4.26 -14.42
C ARG A 62 25.26 3.34 -14.17
N HIS A 63 26.08 3.66 -13.16
CA HIS A 63 27.25 2.90 -12.75
C HIS A 63 26.97 2.03 -11.51
N GLY A 64 25.71 1.96 -11.05
CA GLY A 64 25.31 1.20 -9.88
C GLY A 64 25.73 1.83 -8.55
N ARG A 65 26.08 3.13 -8.52
CA ARG A 65 26.47 3.83 -7.31
C ARG A 65 25.28 4.58 -6.70
N PRO A 66 25.13 4.58 -5.37
CA PRO A 66 24.03 5.29 -4.73
C PRO A 66 24.16 6.79 -4.99
N VAL A 67 23.09 7.39 -5.52
CA VAL A 67 23.00 8.83 -5.78
C VAL A 67 22.81 9.56 -4.46
N PRO A 68 23.64 10.58 -4.15
CA PRO A 68 23.46 11.38 -2.94
C PRO A 68 22.09 12.06 -2.92
N ILE A 69 21.47 12.13 -1.73
CA ILE A 69 20.13 12.68 -1.54
C ILE A 69 20.04 14.17 -1.91
N ASP A 70 21.15 14.90 -1.74
CA ASP A 70 21.28 16.32 -2.11
C ASP A 70 21.49 16.55 -3.60
N HIS A 71 21.55 15.50 -4.42
CA HIS A 71 21.74 15.65 -5.85
C HIS A 71 20.53 16.39 -6.46
N PRO A 72 20.72 17.55 -7.11
CA PRO A 72 19.60 18.44 -7.51
C PRO A 72 18.63 17.78 -8.49
N GLU A 73 19.11 16.86 -9.33
CA GLU A 73 18.25 16.09 -10.23
C GLU A 73 17.43 15.04 -9.49
N LEU A 74 17.97 14.46 -8.42
CA LEU A 74 17.24 13.53 -7.58
C LEU A 74 16.15 14.28 -6.83
N SER A 75 16.48 15.40 -6.18
CA SER A 75 15.51 16.22 -5.44
C SER A 75 14.32 16.64 -6.31
N ARG A 76 14.55 17.06 -7.56
CA ARG A 76 13.48 17.40 -8.52
C ARG A 76 12.56 16.22 -8.86
N ARG A 77 13.10 15.00 -8.92
CA ARG A 77 12.32 13.78 -9.22
C ARG A 77 11.54 13.27 -8.01
N LEU A 78 12.10 13.42 -6.82
CA LEU A 78 11.47 12.97 -5.58
C LEU A 78 10.12 13.66 -5.32
N VAL A 79 9.96 14.93 -5.72
CA VAL A 79 8.70 15.68 -5.58
C VAL A 79 7.50 14.96 -6.23
N HIS A 80 7.73 14.20 -7.30
CA HIS A 80 6.68 13.47 -8.03
C HIS A 80 6.70 11.96 -7.78
N MET A 81 7.49 11.51 -6.80
CA MET A 81 7.63 10.11 -6.50
C MET A 81 6.66 9.68 -5.41
N THR A 82 5.82 8.72 -5.76
CA THR A 82 4.81 8.15 -4.88
C THR A 82 4.96 6.64 -4.80
N MET A 83 4.57 6.06 -3.69
CA MET A 83 4.49 4.63 -3.48
C MET A 83 3.05 4.27 -3.17
N GLN A 84 2.53 3.27 -3.88
CA GLN A 84 1.26 2.64 -3.60
C GLN A 84 1.52 1.28 -2.95
N VAL A 85 0.76 0.94 -1.92
CA VAL A 85 0.77 -0.39 -1.32
C VAL A 85 -0.56 -1.10 -1.57
N ASP A 86 -0.48 -2.38 -1.94
CA ASP A 86 -1.63 -3.25 -2.15
C ASP A 86 -1.50 -4.51 -1.28
N LEU A 87 -2.65 -5.06 -0.86
CA LEU A 87 -2.70 -6.36 -0.22
C LEU A 87 -2.57 -7.46 -1.27
N VAL A 88 -1.69 -8.42 -0.98
CA VAL A 88 -1.51 -9.60 -1.82
C VAL A 88 -1.71 -10.89 -1.01
N SER A 89 -1.91 -11.99 -1.72
CA SER A 89 -1.88 -13.34 -1.16
C SER A 89 -0.54 -13.63 -0.46
N PRO A 90 -0.48 -14.61 0.46
CA PRO A 90 0.76 -14.95 1.17
C PRO A 90 1.93 -15.40 0.28
N ASP A 91 1.65 -15.85 -0.93
CA ASP A 91 2.64 -16.18 -1.96
C ASP A 91 2.99 -14.98 -2.88
N GLY A 92 2.30 -13.85 -2.70
CA GLY A 92 2.50 -12.62 -3.48
C GLY A 92 1.97 -12.65 -4.91
N LEU A 93 1.33 -13.75 -5.32
CA LEU A 93 0.91 -13.96 -6.71
C LEU A 93 -0.41 -13.25 -7.05
N GLU A 94 -1.30 -13.10 -6.09
CA GLU A 94 -2.64 -12.57 -6.28
C GLU A 94 -2.82 -11.26 -5.53
N ARG A 95 -3.42 -10.26 -6.17
CA ARG A 95 -3.86 -9.05 -5.47
C ARG A 95 -5.20 -9.32 -4.79
N ARG A 96 -5.28 -9.04 -3.49
CA ARG A 96 -6.48 -9.22 -2.64
C ARG A 96 -7.03 -7.89 -2.16
N ALA A 97 -7.02 -6.89 -3.04
CA ALA A 97 -7.45 -5.53 -2.73
C ALA A 97 -8.97 -5.39 -2.54
N GLN A 98 -9.76 -6.40 -2.92
CA GLN A 98 -11.22 -6.40 -2.81
C GLN A 98 -11.73 -7.75 -2.28
N MET A 99 -12.81 -7.70 -1.52
CA MET A 99 -13.56 -8.85 -1.01
C MET A 99 -15.04 -8.69 -1.35
N LEU A 100 -15.67 -9.79 -1.79
CA LEU A 100 -17.11 -9.82 -2.04
C LEU A 100 -17.85 -10.13 -0.73
N VAL A 101 -18.71 -9.22 -0.30
CA VAL A 101 -19.54 -9.38 0.90
C VAL A 101 -20.99 -9.65 0.47
N PRO A 102 -21.62 -10.75 0.93
CA PRO A 102 -23.05 -10.98 0.69
C PRO A 102 -23.87 -9.90 1.39
N THR A 103 -24.73 -9.18 0.66
CA THR A 103 -25.69 -8.27 1.29
C THR A 103 -26.91 -9.04 1.72
N VAL A 104 -27.14 -9.16 3.03
CA VAL A 104 -28.44 -9.59 3.55
C VAL A 104 -29.38 -8.40 3.43
N ALA A 105 -30.45 -8.53 2.66
CA ALA A 105 -31.45 -7.47 2.52
C ALA A 105 -32.01 -7.09 3.91
N PRO A 106 -32.18 -5.79 4.22
CA PRO A 106 -32.71 -5.35 5.50
C PRO A 106 -34.16 -5.83 5.60
N GLY A 107 -34.40 -6.86 6.42
CA GLY A 107 -35.71 -7.50 6.59
C GLY A 107 -35.71 -9.02 6.49
N SER A 108 -34.62 -9.66 6.05
CA SER A 108 -34.55 -11.12 6.02
C SER A 108 -34.30 -11.69 7.42
N ARG A 109 -35.38 -11.95 8.15
CA ARG A 109 -35.34 -12.85 9.30
C ARG A 109 -34.99 -14.24 8.77
N LEU A 110 -33.82 -14.76 9.15
CA LEU A 110 -33.44 -16.13 8.87
C LEU A 110 -34.37 -17.09 9.64
N SER A 111 -35.47 -17.46 9.01
CA SER A 111 -36.22 -18.66 9.39
C SER A 111 -35.40 -19.87 8.94
N PRO A 112 -35.06 -20.82 9.83
CA PRO A 112 -34.41 -22.05 9.41
C PRO A 112 -35.48 -22.94 8.76
N THR A 113 -35.61 -22.88 7.45
CA THR A 113 -36.46 -23.81 6.69
C THR A 113 -35.71 -24.34 5.48
N GLU A 114 -35.37 -25.61 5.63
CA GLU A 114 -35.12 -26.69 4.69
C GLU A 114 -35.31 -26.41 3.18
N SER A 115 -34.28 -26.85 2.42
CA SER A 115 -34.34 -27.41 1.06
C SER A 115 -35.23 -26.73 0.00
N GLY A 116 -34.60 -26.00 -0.92
CA GLY A 116 -35.25 -25.57 -2.16
C GLY A 116 -34.31 -24.83 -3.10
N SER A 117 -33.88 -25.51 -4.15
CA SER A 117 -33.14 -24.96 -5.29
C SER A 117 -33.86 -23.76 -5.90
N SER A 118 -33.31 -22.56 -5.71
CA SER A 118 -33.55 -21.43 -6.60
C SER A 118 -32.32 -20.53 -6.59
N SER A 119 -31.84 -20.22 -7.78
CA SER A 119 -30.72 -19.35 -8.10
C SER A 119 -31.01 -17.90 -7.68
N SER A 120 -31.08 -17.65 -6.38
CA SER A 120 -30.98 -16.28 -5.88
C SER A 120 -29.57 -15.80 -6.19
N ARG A 121 -29.47 -14.88 -7.15
CA ARG A 121 -28.25 -14.08 -7.33
C ARG A 121 -28.08 -13.30 -6.04
N ALA A 122 -27.36 -13.87 -5.08
CA ALA A 122 -26.98 -13.17 -3.87
C ALA A 122 -26.30 -11.87 -4.32
N ASN A 123 -26.91 -10.74 -3.96
CA ASN A 123 -26.30 -9.45 -4.25
C ASN A 123 -25.01 -9.40 -3.42
N HIS A 124 -23.88 -9.31 -4.12
CA HIS A 124 -22.57 -9.15 -3.50
C HIS A 124 -22.11 -7.71 -3.70
N VAL A 125 -21.59 -7.10 -2.63
CA VAL A 125 -20.92 -5.80 -2.72
C VAL A 125 -19.42 -6.05 -2.67
N SER A 126 -18.69 -5.47 -3.63
CA SER A 126 -17.22 -5.45 -3.58
C SER A 126 -16.79 -4.38 -2.59
N VAL A 127 -16.12 -4.80 -1.52
CA VAL A 127 -15.57 -3.93 -0.48
C VAL A 127 -14.05 -3.98 -0.57
N ARG A 128 -13.38 -2.83 -0.41
CA ARG A 128 -11.92 -2.75 -0.41
C ARG A 128 -11.36 -3.41 0.86
N THR A 129 -10.41 -4.33 0.69
CA THR A 129 -9.82 -5.10 1.80
C THR A 129 -8.74 -4.32 2.57
N VAL A 130 -8.13 -3.33 1.92
CA VAL A 130 -7.16 -2.41 2.56
C VAL A 130 -7.82 -1.06 2.68
N LEU A 131 -7.89 -0.57 3.90
CA LEU A 131 -8.45 0.72 4.25
C LEU A 131 -7.33 1.70 4.59
N GLY A 132 -7.70 2.96 4.83
CA GLY A 132 -6.74 4.03 5.07
C GLY A 132 -5.96 4.45 3.84
N SER A 133 -4.74 4.92 4.08
CA SER A 133 -4.01 5.68 3.08
C SER A 133 -2.91 4.85 2.42
N THR A 134 -3.26 4.27 1.28
CA THR A 134 -2.38 3.36 0.51
C THR A 134 -1.38 4.07 -0.38
N PHE A 135 -1.39 5.41 -0.43
CA PHE A 135 -0.47 6.22 -1.23
C PHE A 135 0.37 7.10 -0.32
N ARG A 136 1.68 7.13 -0.58
CA ARG A 136 2.61 7.99 0.15
C ARG A 136 3.62 8.61 -0.80
N CYS A 137 3.88 9.89 -0.60
CA CYS A 137 5.02 10.55 -1.22
C CYS A 137 6.31 10.13 -0.50
N VAL A 138 7.42 10.14 -1.21
CA VAL A 138 8.73 9.94 -0.61
C VAL A 138 9.01 11.07 0.39
N GLN A 139 9.60 10.72 1.53
CA GLN A 139 9.99 11.66 2.58
C GLN A 139 11.49 11.55 2.81
N THR A 140 12.15 12.69 2.95
CA THR A 140 13.55 12.75 3.37
C THR A 140 13.58 12.85 4.90
N LEU A 141 14.05 11.80 5.57
CA LEU A 141 14.17 11.78 7.03
C LEU A 141 15.64 11.58 7.42
N SER A 142 16.00 12.01 8.64
CA SER A 142 17.32 11.76 9.22
C SER A 142 17.19 10.74 10.33
N VAL A 143 17.95 9.65 10.26
CA VAL A 143 18.06 8.61 11.27
C VAL A 143 19.54 8.48 11.63
N ASP A 144 19.88 8.59 12.92
CA ASP A 144 21.27 8.52 13.41
C ASP A 144 22.23 9.47 12.65
N ASN A 145 21.79 10.71 12.42
CA ASN A 145 22.51 11.74 11.69
C ASN A 145 22.80 11.42 10.21
N ARG A 146 22.11 10.41 9.65
CA ARG A 146 22.15 10.05 8.24
C ARG A 146 20.80 10.32 7.59
N ARG A 147 20.81 11.14 6.54
CA ARG A 147 19.59 11.35 5.74
C ARG A 147 19.33 10.14 4.85
N GLY A 148 18.06 9.82 4.69
CA GLY A 148 17.54 8.73 3.87
C GLY A 148 16.22 9.12 3.21
N LEU A 149 15.83 8.35 2.21
CA LEU A 149 14.54 8.47 1.52
C LEU A 149 13.61 7.36 1.98
N PHE A 150 12.42 7.71 2.44
CA PHE A 150 11.51 6.76 3.08
C PHE A 150 10.08 6.92 2.60
N PHE A 151 9.35 5.81 2.58
CA PHE A 151 7.89 5.80 2.47
C PHE A 151 7.32 5.22 3.76
N LEU A 152 6.44 5.98 4.42
CA LEU A 152 5.87 5.63 5.73
C LEU A 152 4.37 5.47 5.62
N PHE A 153 3.85 4.32 6.01
CA PHE A 153 2.42 4.01 5.99
C PHE A 153 1.90 3.78 7.42
N PRO A 154 1.79 4.84 8.25
CA PRO A 154 1.28 4.71 9.62
C PRO A 154 -0.24 4.49 9.67
N ASP A 155 -0.96 4.96 8.65
CA ASP A 155 -2.43 4.92 8.56
C ASP A 155 -2.90 3.84 7.56
N LEU A 156 -2.15 2.74 7.45
CA LEU A 156 -2.53 1.60 6.63
C LEU A 156 -3.40 0.67 7.46
N GLU A 157 -4.61 0.39 6.97
CA GLU A 157 -5.64 -0.32 7.71
C GLU A 157 -6.05 -1.65 7.07
#